data_AF-A0A2H0Q862-F1
#
_entry.id   AF-A0A2H0Q862-F1
#
_cell.length_a   1.000
_cell.length_b   1.000
_cell.length_c   1.000
_cell.angle_alpha   90.00
_cell.angle_beta   90.00
_cell.angle_gamma   90.00
#
_symmetry.space_group_name_H-M   'P 1'
#
loop_
_entity.id
_entity.type
_entity.pdbx_description
1 polymer ?
#
loop_
_entity_poly.entity_id
_entity_poly.type
_entity_poly.pdbx_seq_one_letter_code
_entity_poly.pdbx_strand_id
1 'polypeptide(L)'
;MRLLHICFFLFVACAQIQSESDQLDDIDKVLLVMKTKTTAELVKFFGEPDEISLSDDNKKMKIYRYKKSRVDAYVYGKNRNKISHLTIFFFKDFDNYTYLKKRFEKFKWLEKKLPDNKSGDVASDKYLVEIPERGMQFEYDNHTPKRKVMWIYFE
;
A
#
# COMPACT_ATOMS: atom_id res chain seq x y z
N MET A 1 -55.94 28.11 31.41
CA MET A 1 -55.35 26.74 31.48
C MET A 1 -54.04 26.74 30.69
N ARG A 2 -53.06 26.01 31.20
CA ARG A 2 -51.61 26.17 31.01
C ARG A 2 -51.13 25.85 29.58
N LEU A 3 -50.23 26.70 29.07
CA LEU A 3 -49.35 26.44 27.92
C LEU A 3 -48.46 25.21 28.23
N LEU A 4 -48.43 24.24 27.32
CA LEU A 4 -47.45 23.15 27.34
C LEU A 4 -46.35 23.47 26.31
N HIS A 5 -45.24 24.03 26.79
CA HIS A 5 -44.00 24.15 26.03
C HIS A 5 -43.36 22.76 25.93
N ILE A 6 -43.38 22.16 24.75
CA ILE A 6 -42.56 20.97 24.45
C ILE A 6 -41.21 21.49 23.93
N CYS A 7 -40.25 21.63 24.85
CA CYS A 7 -38.85 21.79 24.50
C CYS A 7 -38.31 20.46 23.97
N PHE A 8 -38.31 20.29 22.66
CA PHE A 8 -37.63 19.19 21.98
C PHE A 8 -36.12 19.45 22.05
N PHE A 9 -35.46 18.90 23.08
CA PHE A 9 -34.00 18.88 23.16
C PHE A 9 -33.46 17.99 22.04
N LEU A 10 -33.02 18.62 20.94
CA LEU A 10 -32.15 18.01 19.95
C LEU A 10 -30.80 17.73 20.61
N PHE A 11 -30.63 16.52 21.12
CA PHE A 11 -29.31 15.96 21.37
C PHE A 11 -28.60 15.80 20.03
N VAL A 12 -27.86 16.84 19.61
CA VAL A 12 -26.84 16.70 18.58
C VAL A 12 -25.71 15.88 19.21
N ALA A 13 -25.84 14.56 19.12
CA ALA A 13 -24.72 13.67 19.31
C ALA A 13 -23.69 14.03 18.24
N CYS A 14 -22.65 14.77 18.62
CA CYS A 14 -21.38 14.78 17.91
C CYS A 14 -20.81 13.36 18.01
N ALA A 15 -21.38 12.42 17.26
CA ALA A 15 -20.63 11.25 16.84
C ALA A 15 -19.50 11.82 15.97
N GLN A 16 -18.31 11.95 16.55
CA GLN A 16 -17.09 12.18 15.78
C GLN A 16 -17.15 11.19 14.62
N ILE A 17 -17.32 11.72 13.41
CA ILE A 17 -17.14 10.97 12.18
C ILE A 17 -15.67 10.58 12.19
N GLN A 18 -15.37 9.44 12.81
CA GLN A 18 -14.06 8.83 12.73
C GLN A 18 -13.86 8.55 11.25
N SER A 19 -12.87 9.22 10.65
CA SER A 19 -12.75 9.26 9.21
C SER A 19 -12.63 7.83 8.70
N GLU A 20 -13.36 7.48 7.63
CA GLU A 20 -13.36 6.13 7.06
C GLU A 20 -11.92 5.68 6.68
N SER A 21 -11.01 6.63 6.45
CA SER A 21 -9.57 6.42 6.26
C SER A 21 -8.81 5.85 7.46
N ASP A 22 -9.29 6.05 8.69
CA ASP A 22 -8.61 5.57 9.90
C ASP A 22 -8.74 4.06 10.10
N GLN A 23 -9.71 3.42 9.43
CA GLN A 23 -9.95 1.98 9.51
C GLN A 23 -9.23 1.18 8.42
N LEU A 24 -8.68 1.84 7.41
CA LEU A 24 -7.97 1.19 6.30
C LEU A 24 -6.52 0.90 6.66
N ASP A 25 -6.04 -0.29 6.27
CA ASP A 25 -4.61 -0.58 6.35
C ASP A 25 -3.83 0.03 5.18
N ASP A 26 -2.50 -0.02 5.26
CA ASP A 26 -1.63 0.63 4.28
C ASP A 26 -1.78 0.05 2.87
N ILE A 27 -2.12 -1.24 2.73
CA ILE A 27 -2.35 -1.87 1.41
C ILE A 27 -3.63 -1.29 0.79
N ASP A 28 -4.72 -1.17 1.56
CA ASP A 28 -5.97 -0.60 1.06
C ASP A 28 -5.80 0.88 0.69
N LYS A 29 -5.09 1.65 1.52
CA LYS A 29 -4.76 3.04 1.25
C LYS A 29 -3.97 3.18 -0.05
N VAL A 30 -2.92 2.38 -0.26
CA VAL A 30 -2.14 2.39 -1.51
C VAL A 30 -3.00 2.02 -2.71
N LEU A 31 -3.85 0.99 -2.60
CA LEU A 31 -4.77 0.62 -3.69
C LEU A 31 -5.73 1.76 -4.06
N LEU A 32 -6.20 2.54 -3.09
CA LEU A 32 -7.03 3.73 -3.35
C LEU A 32 -6.23 4.86 -4.00
N VAL A 33 -5.00 5.11 -3.53
CA VAL A 33 -4.10 6.08 -4.16
C VAL A 33 -3.81 5.68 -5.61
N MET A 34 -3.58 4.40 -5.91
CA MET A 34 -3.28 3.93 -7.26
C MET A 34 -4.45 4.04 -8.25
N LYS A 35 -5.69 4.16 -7.77
CA LYS A 35 -6.84 4.49 -8.63
C LYS A 35 -6.79 5.92 -9.16
N THR A 36 -6.31 6.87 -8.34
CA THR A 36 -6.26 8.30 -8.72
C THR A 36 -4.88 8.70 -9.26
N LYS A 37 -3.83 8.00 -8.80
CA LYS A 37 -2.42 8.29 -9.06
C LYS A 37 -2.03 9.74 -8.74
N THR A 38 -2.62 10.32 -7.69
CA THR A 38 -2.34 11.71 -7.29
C THR A 38 -1.58 11.81 -5.98
N THR A 39 -0.68 12.79 -5.89
CA THR A 39 0.01 13.14 -4.64
C THR A 39 -0.95 13.69 -3.58
N ALA A 40 -2.07 14.30 -3.97
CA ALA A 40 -3.09 14.77 -3.03
C ALA A 40 -3.75 13.60 -2.27
N GLU A 41 -4.11 12.52 -2.97
CA GLU A 41 -4.66 11.33 -2.31
C GLU A 41 -3.63 10.63 -1.42
N LEU A 42 -2.36 10.65 -1.83
CA LEU A 42 -1.25 10.14 -1.04
C LEU A 42 -1.09 10.93 0.28
N VAL A 43 -1.13 12.26 0.22
CA VAL A 43 -1.06 13.12 1.40
C VAL A 43 -2.27 12.95 2.30
N LYS A 44 -3.46 12.76 1.72
CA LYS A 44 -4.68 12.48 2.48
C LYS A 44 -4.57 11.21 3.33
N PHE A 45 -3.97 10.14 2.82
CA PHE A 45 -3.86 8.87 3.55
C PHE A 45 -2.63 8.74 4.45
N PHE A 46 -1.51 9.37 4.07
CA PHE A 46 -0.21 9.16 4.71
C PHE A 46 0.41 10.43 5.31
N GLY A 47 -0.23 11.59 5.15
CA GLY A 47 0.31 12.89 5.56
C GLY A 47 1.36 13.43 4.59
N GLU A 48 2.16 14.40 5.04
CA GLU A 48 3.32 14.86 4.27
C GLU A 48 4.44 13.81 4.30
N PRO A 49 5.21 13.63 3.21
CA PRO A 49 6.32 12.70 3.20
C PRO A 49 7.40 13.12 4.19
N ASP A 50 8.01 12.15 4.87
CA ASP A 50 9.15 12.39 5.77
C ASP A 50 10.40 12.82 4.99
N GLU A 51 10.50 12.38 3.74
CA GLU A 51 11.66 12.62 2.89
C GLU A 51 11.27 12.67 1.41
N ILE A 52 11.86 13.60 0.66
CA ILE A 52 11.74 13.68 -0.80
C ILE A 52 13.14 13.63 -1.40
N SER A 53 13.46 12.58 -2.16
CA SER A 53 14.72 12.48 -2.90
C SER A 53 14.47 12.38 -4.39
N LEU A 54 15.51 12.51 -5.21
CA LEU A 54 15.44 12.10 -6.62
C LEU A 54 15.74 10.60 -6.71
N SER A 55 15.14 9.93 -7.70
CA SER A 55 15.52 8.57 -8.05
C SER A 55 16.88 8.58 -8.75
N ASP A 56 17.79 7.72 -8.30
CA ASP A 56 19.12 7.58 -8.89
C ASP A 56 19.05 7.04 -10.33
N ASP A 57 18.15 6.08 -10.55
CA ASP A 57 17.92 5.44 -11.86
C ASP A 57 17.24 6.39 -12.86
N ASN A 58 16.42 7.31 -12.35
CA ASN A 58 15.72 8.28 -13.18
C ASN A 58 15.64 9.63 -12.46
N LYS A 59 16.63 10.49 -12.71
CA LYS A 59 16.74 11.85 -12.15
C LYS A 59 15.52 12.77 -12.42
N LYS A 60 14.54 12.30 -13.19
CA LYS A 60 13.25 12.99 -13.42
C LYS A 60 12.12 12.51 -12.51
N MET A 61 12.34 11.48 -11.68
CA MET A 61 11.39 11.00 -10.69
C MET A 61 11.81 11.43 -9.29
N LYS A 62 10.83 11.83 -8.49
CA LYS A 62 10.97 12.08 -7.06
C LYS A 62 10.47 10.85 -6.29
N ILE A 63 11.14 10.51 -5.20
CA ILE A 63 10.73 9.46 -4.28
C ILE A 63 10.22 10.15 -3.01
N TYR A 64 8.96 9.93 -2.68
CA TYR A 64 8.30 10.44 -1.47
C TYR A 64 8.27 9.28 -0.47
N ARG A 65 9.00 9.38 0.63
CA ARG A 65 9.11 8.31 1.63
C ARG A 65 8.26 8.61 2.85
N TYR A 66 7.48 7.61 3.27
CA TYR A 66 6.63 7.64 4.45
C TYR A 66 7.12 6.59 5.45
N LYS A 67 8.06 6.97 6.31
CA LYS A 67 8.80 6.08 7.22
C LYS A 67 7.86 5.36 8.19
N LYS A 68 6.82 6.03 8.67
CA LYS A 68 5.83 5.44 9.59
C LYS A 68 5.05 4.29 8.94
N SER A 69 4.52 4.50 7.74
CA SER A 69 3.75 3.49 6.99
C SER A 69 4.63 2.57 6.14
N ARG A 70 5.93 2.87 6.05
CA ARG A 70 6.92 2.17 5.20
C ARG A 70 6.46 2.08 3.74
N VAL A 71 5.95 3.19 3.24
CA VAL A 71 5.51 3.37 1.85
C VAL A 71 6.47 4.32 1.14
N ASP A 72 6.89 3.95 -0.06
CA ASP A 72 7.64 4.84 -0.95
C ASP A 72 6.81 5.07 -2.22
N ALA A 73 6.65 6.34 -2.61
CA ALA A 73 5.93 6.74 -3.82
C ALA A 73 6.87 7.37 -4.84
N TYR A 74 6.79 6.89 -6.08
CA TYR A 74 7.62 7.36 -7.17
C TYR A 74 6.79 8.30 -8.05
N VAL A 75 7.14 9.58 -8.04
CA VAL A 75 6.35 10.67 -8.63
C VAL A 75 7.08 11.26 -9.82
N TYR A 76 6.41 11.41 -10.96
CA TYR A 76 7.00 12.05 -12.13
C TYR A 76 7.21 13.55 -11.90
N GLY A 77 8.46 14.00 -11.94
CA GLY A 77 8.84 15.39 -11.65
C GLY A 77 8.33 16.42 -12.66
N LYS A 78 8.02 16.01 -13.90
CA LYS A 78 7.47 16.90 -14.94
C LYS A 78 5.96 17.15 -14.78
N ASN A 79 5.20 16.14 -14.37
CA ASN A 79 3.76 16.24 -14.15
C ASN A 79 3.51 16.25 -12.65
N ARG A 80 3.90 17.34 -11.97
CA ARG A 80 4.22 17.51 -10.52
C ARG A 80 3.37 16.76 -9.46
N ASN A 81 2.28 16.10 -9.82
CA ASN A 81 1.38 15.38 -8.93
C ASN A 81 0.99 13.97 -9.40
N LYS A 82 1.61 13.40 -10.44
CA LYS A 82 1.28 12.04 -10.93
C LYS A 82 2.22 10.98 -10.36
N ILE A 83 1.64 10.03 -9.65
CA ILE A 83 2.32 8.84 -9.12
C ILE A 83 2.51 7.85 -10.28
N SER A 84 3.74 7.38 -10.42
CA SER A 84 4.16 6.31 -11.32
C SER A 84 3.80 4.97 -10.69
N HIS A 85 4.40 4.69 -9.54
CA HIS A 85 4.22 3.47 -8.77
C HIS A 85 4.42 3.74 -7.28
N LEU A 86 3.96 2.79 -6.47
CA LEU A 86 4.11 2.76 -5.01
C LEU A 86 4.77 1.45 -4.60
N THR A 87 5.56 1.48 -3.53
CA THR A 87 6.05 0.26 -2.88
C THR A 87 5.70 0.29 -1.39
N ILE A 88 5.42 -0.89 -0.83
CA ILE A 88 5.17 -1.06 0.61
C ILE A 88 6.15 -2.10 1.14
N PHE A 89 6.84 -1.77 2.24
CA PHE A 89 7.59 -2.76 2.99
C PHE A 89 6.64 -3.66 3.80
N PHE A 90 6.57 -4.95 3.47
CA PHE A 90 5.59 -5.87 4.05
C PHE A 90 6.20 -7.02 4.85
N PHE A 91 7.18 -6.78 5.73
CA PHE A 91 7.75 -7.86 6.54
C PHE A 91 6.99 -8.05 7.87
N LYS A 92 6.06 -9.01 7.94
CA LYS A 92 5.24 -9.31 9.13
C LYS A 92 5.58 -10.68 9.70
N ASP A 93 5.32 -10.93 10.99
CA ASP A 93 5.70 -12.20 11.64
C ASP A 93 4.70 -13.37 11.49
N PHE A 94 4.06 -13.47 10.33
CA PHE A 94 3.23 -14.60 9.94
C PHE A 94 3.58 -15.03 8.51
N ASP A 95 2.85 -16.00 7.96
CA ASP A 95 3.00 -16.43 6.58
C ASP A 95 2.45 -15.39 5.60
N ASN A 96 3.33 -14.53 5.07
CA ASN A 96 2.93 -13.39 4.25
C ASN A 96 2.24 -13.83 2.95
N TYR A 97 2.78 -14.85 2.28
CA TYR A 97 2.21 -15.40 1.06
C TYR A 97 0.77 -15.86 1.29
N THR A 98 0.52 -16.67 2.32
CA THR A 98 -0.81 -17.22 2.62
C THR A 98 -1.80 -16.11 2.98
N TYR A 99 -1.35 -15.12 3.75
CA TYR A 99 -2.16 -13.94 4.08
C TYR A 99 -2.59 -13.17 2.82
N LEU A 100 -1.64 -12.85 1.93
CA LEU A 100 -1.94 -12.14 0.69
C LEU A 100 -2.81 -12.98 -0.24
N LYS A 101 -2.56 -14.29 -0.33
CA LYS A 101 -3.34 -15.24 -1.14
C LYS A 101 -4.80 -15.27 -0.73
N LYS A 102 -5.06 -15.32 0.57
CA LYS A 102 -6.42 -15.21 1.10
C LYS A 102 -7.04 -13.84 0.84
N ARG A 103 -6.27 -12.76 1.05
CA ARG A 103 -6.76 -11.38 0.88
C ARG A 103 -7.21 -11.10 -0.56
N PHE A 104 -6.49 -11.63 -1.54
CA PHE A 104 -6.75 -11.39 -2.96
C PHE A 104 -7.24 -12.65 -3.70
N GLU A 105 -7.88 -13.58 -2.99
CA GLU A 105 -8.32 -14.88 -3.53
C GLU A 105 -9.28 -14.77 -4.73
N LYS A 106 -9.96 -13.63 -4.87
CA LYS A 106 -10.92 -13.35 -5.94
C LYS A 106 -10.29 -12.85 -7.23
N PHE A 107 -8.99 -12.53 -7.22
CA PHE A 107 -8.27 -12.02 -8.40
C PHE A 107 -7.45 -13.14 -9.04
N LYS A 108 -7.03 -12.91 -10.29
CA LYS A 108 -6.12 -13.84 -10.94
C LYS A 108 -4.72 -13.71 -10.33
N TRP A 109 -4.17 -14.85 -9.90
CA TRP A 109 -2.79 -14.96 -9.40
C TRP A 109 -1.91 -15.54 -10.50
N LEU A 110 -0.96 -14.76 -11.00
CA LEU A 110 0.07 -15.22 -11.91
C LEU A 110 1.34 -15.46 -11.12
N GLU A 111 1.68 -16.72 -10.87
CA GLU A 111 2.87 -17.10 -10.12
C GLU A 111 3.91 -17.67 -11.08
N LYS A 112 5.11 -17.09 -11.08
CA LYS A 112 6.22 -17.46 -11.97
C LYS A 112 7.48 -17.72 -11.15
N LYS A 113 8.05 -18.92 -11.29
CA LYS A 113 9.37 -19.23 -10.72
C LYS A 113 10.43 -18.34 -11.36
N LEU A 114 11.22 -17.68 -10.52
CA LEU A 114 12.36 -16.87 -10.94
C LEU A 114 13.60 -17.76 -11.10
N PRO A 115 14.53 -17.41 -12.00
CA PRO A 115 15.76 -18.16 -12.16
C PRO A 115 16.58 -18.11 -10.87
N ASP A 116 17.17 -19.24 -10.50
CA ASP A 116 18.08 -19.29 -9.36
C ASP A 116 19.29 -18.40 -9.64
N ASN A 117 19.67 -17.57 -8.67
CA ASN A 117 20.92 -16.85 -8.75
C ASN A 117 22.06 -17.86 -8.63
N LYS A 118 22.73 -18.17 -9.74
CA LYS A 118 23.88 -19.09 -9.82
C LYS A 118 25.13 -18.61 -9.05
N SER A 119 25.01 -17.60 -8.19
CA SER A 119 26.14 -16.84 -7.62
C SER A 119 26.41 -17.13 -6.13
N GLY A 120 25.95 -18.25 -5.57
CA GLY A 120 26.31 -18.62 -4.19
C GLY A 120 25.69 -19.92 -3.69
N ASP A 121 26.25 -20.45 -2.61
CA ASP A 121 25.89 -21.71 -1.93
C ASP A 121 24.51 -21.71 -1.24
N VAL A 122 23.59 -20.83 -1.65
CA VAL A 122 22.27 -20.69 -1.07
C VAL A 122 21.23 -21.15 -2.08
N ALA A 123 20.61 -22.29 -1.81
CA ALA A 123 19.47 -22.77 -2.58
C ALA A 123 18.27 -21.84 -2.36
N SER A 124 17.96 -21.01 -3.35
CA SER A 124 16.76 -20.18 -3.37
C SER A 124 15.63 -20.88 -4.12
N ASP A 125 14.37 -20.70 -3.71
CA ASP A 125 13.21 -21.13 -4.50
C ASP A 125 12.26 -19.93 -4.64
N LYS A 126 12.69 -18.96 -5.47
CA LYS A 126 12.05 -17.66 -5.60
C LYS A 126 10.93 -17.66 -6.63
N TYR A 127 9.87 -16.93 -6.30
CA TYR A 127 8.72 -16.71 -7.18
C TYR A 127 8.36 -15.24 -7.23
N LEU A 128 7.96 -14.79 -8.41
CA LEU A 128 7.23 -13.55 -8.63
C LEU A 128 5.73 -13.88 -8.68
N VAL A 129 4.94 -13.13 -7.93
CA VAL A 129 3.49 -13.16 -8.00
C VAL A 129 3.01 -11.83 -8.57
N GLU A 130 2.17 -11.88 -9.59
CA GLU A 130 1.47 -10.73 -10.16
C GLU A 130 -0.04 -10.90 -9.99
N ILE A 131 -0.70 -9.80 -9.64
CA ILE A 131 -2.17 -9.66 -9.58
C ILE A 131 -2.53 -8.49 -10.50
N PRO A 132 -2.62 -8.72 -11.83
CA PRO A 132 -2.72 -7.66 -12.83
C PRO A 132 -3.89 -6.70 -12.61
N GLU A 133 -5.04 -7.22 -12.16
CA GLU A 133 -6.26 -6.43 -11.91
C GLU A 133 -6.09 -5.39 -10.79
N ARG A 134 -5.03 -5.52 -9.98
CA ARG A 134 -4.66 -4.57 -8.92
C ARG A 134 -3.37 -3.81 -9.22
N GLY A 135 -2.74 -4.06 -10.37
CA GLY A 135 -1.40 -3.56 -10.68
C GLY A 135 -0.36 -3.97 -9.63
N MET A 136 -0.61 -5.07 -8.91
CA MET A 136 0.18 -5.47 -7.74
C MET A 136 1.11 -6.61 -8.09
N GLN A 137 2.36 -6.54 -7.63
CA GLN A 137 3.30 -7.65 -7.72
C GLN A 137 4.20 -7.72 -6.48
N PHE A 138 4.68 -8.92 -6.17
CA PHE A 138 5.64 -9.14 -5.09
C PHE A 138 6.43 -10.43 -5.29
N GLU A 139 7.60 -10.49 -4.68
CA GLU A 139 8.43 -11.69 -4.66
C GLU A 139 8.37 -12.38 -3.29
N TYR A 140 8.52 -13.70 -3.29
CA TYR A 140 8.80 -14.46 -2.08
C TYR A 140 9.77 -15.61 -2.39
N ASP A 141 10.46 -16.07 -1.35
CA ASP A 141 11.26 -17.29 -1.41
C ASP A 141 10.52 -18.40 -0.64
N ASN A 142 10.23 -19.50 -1.33
CA ASN A 142 9.48 -20.62 -0.79
C ASN A 142 10.27 -21.40 0.28
N HIS A 143 11.60 -21.29 0.30
CA HIS A 143 12.44 -21.85 1.37
C HIS A 143 12.49 -20.96 2.61
N THR A 144 12.10 -19.68 2.51
CA THR A 144 12.12 -18.78 3.67
C THR A 144 10.98 -19.13 4.63
N PRO A 145 11.25 -19.33 5.94
CA PRO A 145 10.21 -19.57 6.93
C PRO A 145 9.13 -18.49 6.89
N LYS A 146 7.87 -18.91 6.89
CA LYS A 146 6.71 -18.02 6.77
C LYS A 146 6.68 -17.20 5.45
N ARG A 147 7.40 -17.65 4.40
CA ARG A 147 7.38 -17.11 3.03
C ARG A 147 7.33 -15.58 3.01
N LYS A 148 8.34 -14.97 3.61
CA LYS A 148 8.37 -13.51 3.82
C LYS A 148 8.36 -12.80 2.47
N VAL A 149 7.44 -11.86 2.37
CA VAL A 149 7.37 -10.88 1.29
C VAL A 149 8.00 -9.59 1.82
N MET A 150 9.07 -9.13 1.21
CA MET A 150 9.77 -7.93 1.69
C MET A 150 9.12 -6.66 1.15
N TRP A 151 8.85 -6.62 -0.15
CA TRP A 151 8.26 -5.48 -0.84
C TRP A 151 7.07 -5.91 -1.66
N ILE A 152 6.01 -5.10 -1.63
CA ILE A 152 4.88 -5.18 -2.57
C ILE A 152 4.96 -3.94 -3.45
N TYR A 153 4.92 -4.14 -4.77
CA TYR A 153 4.96 -3.10 -5.78
C TYR A 153 3.57 -2.90 -6.38
N PHE A 154 3.21 -1.65 -6.65
CA PHE A 154 1.94 -1.26 -7.26
C PHE A 154 2.17 -0.32 -8.42
N GLU A 155 1.70 -0.67 -9.62
CA GLU A 155 1.83 0.10 -10.86
C GLU A 155 0.49 0.51 -11.49
#